data_AF-A0A831NV67-F1
#
_entry.id   AF-A0A831NV67-F1
#
_cell.length_a   1.000
_cell.length_b   1.000
_cell.length_c   1.000
_cell.angle_alpha   90.00
_cell.angle_beta   90.00
_cell.angle_gamma   90.00
#
_symmetry.space_group_name_H-M   'P 1'
#
loop_
_entity.id
_entity.type
_entity.pdbx_description
1 polymer ?
#
loop_
_entity_poly.entity_id
_entity_poly.type
_entity_poly.pdbx_seq_one_letter_code
_entity_poly.pdbx_strand_id
1 'polypeptide(L)' 'MSEAQFVHLHVHTQYSLLDGAIRLDDLIRRSQEFEMGAVAVTDH' A
#
# COMPACT_ATOMS: atom_id res chain seq x y z
N MET A 1 3.34 -5.32 -20.51
CA MET A 1 3.42 -4.67 -19.19
C MET A 1 3.84 -5.78 -18.23
N SER A 2 5.04 -5.69 -17.64
CA SER A 2 5.45 -6.62 -16.59
C SER A 2 4.86 -6.14 -15.28
N GLU A 3 4.06 -6.94 -14.61
CA GLU A 3 3.63 -6.64 -13.25
C GLU A 3 4.77 -6.98 -12.27
N ALA A 4 4.85 -6.24 -11.17
CA ALA A 4 5.75 -6.57 -10.08
C ALA A 4 5.47 -8.00 -9.58
N GLN A 5 6.52 -8.80 -9.40
CA GLN A 5 6.41 -10.18 -8.89
C GLN A 5 6.01 -10.24 -7.40
N PHE A 6 5.82 -9.09 -6.76
CA PHE A 6 5.55 -8.95 -5.34
C PHE A 6 4.48 -7.88 -5.09
N VAL A 7 3.56 -8.16 -4.18
CA VAL A 7 2.51 -7.24 -3.74
C VAL A 7 2.41 -7.27 -2.21
N HIS A 8 2.10 -6.11 -1.62
CA HIS A 8 1.86 -6.01 -0.19
C HIS A 8 0.41 -6.35 0.15
N LEU A 9 0.22 -7.35 1.01
CA LEU A 9 -1.09 -7.80 1.47
C LEU A 9 -1.38 -7.40 2.94
N HIS A 10 -0.45 -6.73 3.59
CA HIS A 10 -0.57 -6.27 4.97
C HIS A 10 0.08 -4.88 5.07
N VAL A 11 -0.75 -3.84 5.12
CA VAL A 11 -0.29 -2.44 5.17
C VAL A 11 -1.23 -1.65 6.07
N HIS A 12 -0.67 -0.85 6.96
CA HIS A 12 -1.40 0.08 7.83
C HIS A 12 -1.29 1.50 7.28
N THR A 13 -2.43 2.16 7.06
CA THR A 13 -2.51 3.57 6.66
C THR A 13 -2.59 4.48 7.87
N GLN A 14 -2.62 5.79 7.63
CA GLN A 14 -2.87 6.83 8.64
C GLN A 14 -4.15 6.62 9.48
N TYR A 15 -5.06 5.73 9.07
CA TYR A 15 -6.25 5.39 9.85
C TYR A 15 -5.98 4.38 10.96
N SER A 16 -4.86 3.64 10.93
CA SER A 16 -4.37 2.87 12.09
C SER A 16 -3.82 3.82 13.16
N LEU A 17 -4.63 4.14 14.17
CA LEU A 17 -4.35 5.16 15.18
C LEU A 17 -3.06 4.93 16.00
N LEU A 18 -2.61 3.69 16.12
CA LEU A 18 -1.43 3.33 16.93
C LEU A 18 -0.13 3.26 16.12
N ASP A 19 -0.19 2.81 14.86
CA ASP A 19 1.00 2.42 14.08
C ASP A 19 0.99 2.92 12.62
N GLY A 20 -0.03 3.67 12.22
CA GLY A 20 -0.30 4.07 10.84
C GLY A 20 0.49 5.28 10.36
N ALA A 21 1.45 5.09 9.45
CA ALA A 21 2.35 6.16 9.01
C ALA A 21 2.11 6.70 7.60
N ILE A 22 1.34 6.02 6.74
CA ILE A 22 1.20 6.39 5.31
C ILE A 22 -0.22 6.86 4.93
N ARG A 23 -0.31 7.94 4.16
CA ARG A 23 -1.59 8.44 3.61
C ARG A 23 -2.04 7.56 2.44
N LEU A 24 -3.36 7.49 2.21
CA LEU A 24 -3.91 6.64 1.15
C LEU A 24 -3.42 7.04 -0.26
N ASP A 25 -3.39 8.34 -0.56
CA ASP A 25 -2.92 8.85 -1.86
C ASP A 25 -1.44 8.52 -2.09
N ASP A 26 -0.63 8.59 -1.02
CA ASP A 26 0.79 8.25 -1.07
C ASP A 26 0.99 6.76 -1.31
N LEU A 27 0.20 5.90 -0.66
CA LEU A 27 0.22 4.45 -0.85
C LEU A 27 -0.11 4.07 -2.29
N ILE A 28 -1.21 4.60 -2.85
CA ILE A 28 -1.65 4.30 -4.22
C ILE A 28 -0.60 4.73 -5.24
N ARG A 29 -0.08 5.96 -5.10
CA ARG A 29 0.98 6.47 -5.97
C ARG A 29 2.22 5.58 -5.93
N ARG A 30 2.65 5.17 -4.73
CA ARG A 30 3.83 4.31 -4.56
C ARG A 30 3.63 2.94 -5.21
N SER A 31 2.46 2.33 -5.04
CA SER A 31 2.14 1.04 -5.66
C SER A 31 2.20 1.12 -7.19
N GLN A 32 1.73 2.22 -7.78
CA GLN A 32 1.85 2.45 -9.22
C GLN A 32 3.30 2.67 -9.68
N GLU A 33 4.10 3.46 -8.94
CA GLU A 33 5.53 3.66 -9.22
C GLU A 33 6.32 2.35 -9.25
N PHE A 34 5.92 1.38 -8.43
CA PHE A 34 6.54 0.06 -8.34
C PHE A 34 5.89 -1.00 -9.25
N GLU A 35 4.96 -0.63 -10.14
CA GLU A 35 4.24 -1.56 -11.02
C GLU A 35 3.53 -2.71 -10.25
N MET A 36 3.10 -2.45 -9.01
CA MET A 36 2.32 -3.41 -8.22
C MET A 36 0.89 -3.47 -8.75
N GLY A 37 0.47 -4.63 -9.26
CA GLY A 37 -0.89 -4.83 -9.78
C GLY A 37 -1.98 -4.76 -8.70
N ALA A 38 -1.62 -4.93 -7.42
CA ALA A 38 -2.52 -4.82 -6.28
C ALA A 38 -1.77 -4.40 -5.00
N VAL A 39 -2.52 -3.85 -4.05
CA VAL A 39 -2.09 -3.60 -2.67
C VAL A 39 -3.28 -3.75 -1.73
N ALA A 40 -3.08 -4.33 -0.54
CA ALA A 40 -4.11 -4.45 0.48
C ALA A 40 -3.84 -3.52 1.67
N VAL A 41 -4.91 -2.97 2.23
CA VAL A 41 -4.90 -2.21 3.48
C VAL A 41 -5.56 -3.05 4.57
N THR A 42 -4.87 -3.16 5.71
CA THR A 42 -5.23 -4.01 6.85
C THR A 42 -5.11 -3.22 8.15
N ASP A 43 -5.84 -2.11 8.24
CA ASP A 43 -5.81 -1.23 9.42
C ASP A 43 -6.37 -1.89 10.70
N HIS A 44 -5.98 -1.33 11.86
CA HIS A 44 -6.49 -1.68 13.19
C HIS A 44 -7.74 -0.88 13.58
#